data_AF-X1EG72-F1
#
_entry.id   AF-X1EG72-F1
#
_cell.length_a   1.000
_cell.length_b   1.000
_cell.length_c   1.000
_cell.angle_alpha   90.00
_cell.angle_beta   90.00
_cell.angle_gamma   90.00
#
_symmetry.space_group_name_H-M   'P 1'
#
loop_
_entity.id
_entity.type
_entity.pdbx_description
1 polymer ?
#
loop_
_entity_poly.entity_id
_entity_poly.type
_entity_poly.pdbx_seq_one_letter_code
_entity_poly.pdbx_strand_id
1 'polypeptide(L)'
;MRYSGFMGFVSIILGVGGVFLSYFLIFIFLEPILAAETAAAQECRLTAPFFIPAFAGIGILGGILWLVAGVGFYQKKDWAHSVGVIAVVITLFATMWPNIPAMESKAAVPGPWFLIFFPNLLVYFVLVRNNGKESWGKALLGLGLGMAFI
;
A
#
# COMPACT_ATOMS: atom_id res chain seq x y z
N MET A 1 7.14 22.89 8.23
CA MET A 1 7.61 21.69 7.49
C MET A 1 8.28 22.10 6.18
N ARG A 2 9.54 21.71 5.96
CA ARG A 2 10.40 22.23 4.86
C ARG A 2 10.00 21.76 3.45
N TYR A 3 9.01 20.87 3.30
CA TYR A 3 8.62 20.24 2.02
C TYR A 3 7.10 20.17 1.77
N SER A 4 6.32 21.12 2.31
CA SER A 4 4.87 21.00 2.39
C SER A 4 4.15 20.90 1.02
N GLY A 5 4.62 21.62 0.00
CA GLY A 5 4.01 21.59 -1.34
C GLY A 5 4.32 20.32 -2.14
N PHE A 6 5.58 19.88 -2.12
CA PHE A 6 6.00 18.64 -2.80
C PHE A 6 5.34 17.40 -2.19
N MET A 7 5.33 17.32 -0.86
CA MET A 7 4.64 16.21 -0.18
C MET A 7 3.15 16.22 -0.44
N GLY A 8 2.51 17.39 -0.49
CA GLY A 8 1.10 17.51 -0.89
C GLY A 8 0.83 16.92 -2.28
N PHE A 9 1.70 17.20 -3.25
CA PHE A 9 1.58 16.66 -4.61
C PHE A 9 1.77 15.14 -4.65
N VAL A 10 2.82 14.64 -4.00
CA VAL A 10 3.08 13.20 -3.86
C VAL A 10 1.89 12.49 -3.22
N SER A 11 1.31 13.07 -2.16
CA SER A 11 0.14 12.55 -1.48
C SER A 11 -1.10 12.47 -2.39
N ILE A 12 -1.31 13.43 -3.29
CA ILE A 12 -2.40 13.35 -4.26
C ILE A 12 -2.17 12.20 -5.25
N ILE A 13 -0.96 12.08 -5.81
CA ILE A 13 -0.63 11.01 -6.76
C ILE A 13 -0.81 9.64 -6.11
N LEU A 14 -0.22 9.43 -4.93
CA LEU A 14 -0.32 8.16 -4.22
C LEU A 14 -1.74 7.89 -3.71
N GLY A 15 -2.50 8.94 -3.35
CA GLY A 15 -3.87 8.81 -2.91
C GLY A 15 -4.82 8.40 -4.03
N VAL A 16 -4.81 9.13 -5.14
CA VAL A 16 -5.62 8.78 -6.32
C VAL A 16 -5.19 7.44 -6.89
N GLY A 17 -3.87 7.22 -7.02
CA GLY A 17 -3.32 5.95 -7.48
C GLY A 17 -3.71 4.78 -6.58
N GLY A 18 -3.61 4.95 -5.26
CA GLY A 18 -4.00 3.94 -4.27
C GLY A 18 -5.49 3.58 -4.37
N VAL A 19 -6.38 4.58 -4.37
CA VAL A 19 -7.83 4.33 -4.52
C VAL A 19 -8.14 3.64 -5.84
N PHE A 20 -7.69 4.21 -6.95
CA PHE A 20 -8.05 3.72 -8.28
C PHE A 20 -7.44 2.35 -8.56
N LEU A 21 -6.14 2.16 -8.32
CA LEU A 21 -5.48 0.89 -8.63
C LEU A 21 -5.91 -0.21 -7.66
N SER A 22 -6.13 0.06 -6.37
CA SER A 22 -6.65 -0.97 -5.46
C SER A 22 -8.05 -1.43 -5.86
N TYR A 23 -8.91 -0.52 -6.32
CA TYR A 23 -10.22 -0.86 -6.88
C TYR A 23 -10.11 -1.59 -8.23
N PHE A 24 -9.24 -1.15 -9.13
CA PHE A 24 -9.15 -1.72 -10.47
C PHE A 24 -8.53 -3.13 -10.47
N LEU A 25 -7.46 -3.33 -9.69
CA LEU A 25 -6.71 -4.59 -9.67
C LEU A 25 -7.52 -5.76 -9.11
N ILE A 26 -8.40 -5.53 -8.13
CA ILE A 26 -9.27 -6.60 -7.61
C ILE A 26 -10.19 -7.14 -8.71
N PHE A 27 -10.85 -6.30 -9.49
CA PHE A 27 -11.78 -6.77 -10.54
C PHE A 27 -11.08 -7.48 -11.69
N ILE A 28 -9.83 -7.13 -11.97
CA ILE A 28 -9.08 -7.73 -13.07
C ILE A 28 -8.44 -9.05 -12.65
N PHE A 29 -7.91 -9.13 -11.44
CA PHE A 29 -7.04 -10.24 -11.05
C PHE A 29 -7.67 -11.23 -10.07
N LEU A 30 -8.79 -10.91 -9.41
CA LEU A 30 -9.39 -11.84 -8.44
C LEU A 30 -9.79 -13.18 -9.09
N GLU A 31 -10.52 -13.14 -10.20
CA GLU A 31 -10.97 -14.34 -10.89
C GLU A 31 -9.81 -15.14 -11.52
N PRO A 32 -8.86 -14.51 -12.26
CA PRO A 32 -7.68 -15.22 -12.75
C PRO A 32 -6.85 -15.88 -11.64
N ILE A 33 -6.65 -15.19 -10.52
CA ILE A 33 -5.92 -15.75 -9.36
C ILE A 33 -6.69 -16.94 -8.80
N LEU A 34 -8.00 -16.80 -8.55
CA LEU A 34 -8.80 -17.88 -7.98
C LEU A 34 -8.86 -19.11 -8.90
N ALA A 35 -8.97 -18.90 -10.21
CA ALA A 35 -8.93 -19.98 -11.19
C ALA A 35 -7.60 -20.72 -11.18
N ALA A 36 -6.48 -19.97 -11.14
CA ALA A 36 -5.14 -20.55 -11.09
C ALA A 36 -4.85 -21.30 -9.78
N GLU A 37 -5.19 -20.70 -8.64
CA GLU A 37 -5.11 -21.32 -7.30
C GLU A 37 -5.94 -22.61 -7.20
N THR A 38 -7.15 -22.60 -7.77
CA THR A 38 -8.03 -23.78 -7.78
C THR A 38 -7.47 -24.88 -8.68
N ALA A 39 -6.96 -24.53 -9.86
CA ALA A 39 -6.36 -25.48 -10.80
C ALA A 39 -5.07 -26.12 -10.24
N ALA A 40 -4.29 -25.36 -9.49
CA ALA A 40 -3.06 -25.82 -8.85
C ALA A 40 -3.30 -26.51 -7.48
N ALA A 41 -4.56 -26.62 -7.03
CA ALA A 41 -4.95 -27.19 -5.74
C ALA A 41 -4.18 -26.59 -4.54
N GLN A 42 -3.94 -25.28 -4.59
CA GLN A 42 -3.17 -24.57 -3.57
C GLN A 42 -4.01 -24.16 -2.36
N GLU A 43 -3.34 -24.01 -1.21
CA GLU A 43 -3.92 -23.65 0.09
C GLU A 43 -4.68 -22.31 0.04
N CYS A 44 -4.20 -21.35 -0.76
CA CYS A 44 -4.77 -20.01 -0.83
C CYS A 44 -6.14 -19.94 -1.54
N ARG A 45 -6.61 -21.01 -2.21
CA ARG A 45 -7.91 -20.98 -2.93
C ARG A 45 -9.10 -20.65 -2.02
N LEU A 46 -9.06 -21.11 -0.76
CA LEU A 46 -10.19 -20.95 0.18
C LEU A 46 -10.20 -19.56 0.83
N THR A 47 -9.04 -18.92 0.92
CA THR A 47 -8.84 -17.67 1.64
C THR A 47 -8.77 -16.46 0.71
N ALA A 48 -8.23 -16.63 -0.51
CA ALA A 48 -8.10 -15.57 -1.51
C ALA A 48 -9.40 -14.81 -1.82
N PRO A 49 -10.59 -15.48 -1.95
CA PRO A 49 -11.85 -14.78 -2.18
C PRO A 49 -12.27 -13.81 -1.07
N PHE A 50 -11.74 -13.97 0.14
CA PHE A 50 -12.03 -13.09 1.27
C PHE A 50 -10.93 -12.05 1.48
N PHE A 51 -9.67 -12.48 1.46
CA PHE A 51 -8.55 -11.61 1.78
C PHE A 51 -8.19 -10.65 0.65
N ILE A 52 -8.21 -11.07 -0.62
CA ILE A 52 -7.89 -10.16 -1.73
C ILE A 52 -8.88 -8.97 -1.78
N PRO A 53 -10.21 -9.18 -1.64
CA PRO A 53 -11.13 -8.06 -1.53
C PRO A 53 -10.94 -7.21 -0.27
N ALA A 54 -10.67 -7.83 0.87
CA ALA A 54 -10.39 -7.09 2.10
C ALA A 54 -9.16 -6.18 1.95
N PHE A 55 -8.07 -6.69 1.38
CA PHE A 55 -6.86 -5.92 1.12
C PHE A 55 -7.09 -4.80 0.09
N ALA A 56 -7.92 -5.02 -0.92
CA ALA A 56 -8.33 -3.95 -1.83
C ALA A 56 -9.04 -2.82 -1.07
N GLY A 57 -9.98 -3.16 -0.17
CA GLY A 57 -10.66 -2.18 0.69
C GLY A 57 -9.71 -1.41 1.61
N ILE A 58 -8.75 -2.10 2.24
CA ILE A 58 -7.71 -1.46 3.07
C ILE A 58 -6.79 -0.57 2.21
N GLY A 59 -6.47 -0.98 0.98
CA GLY A 59 -5.68 -0.19 0.03
C GLY A 59 -6.39 1.10 -0.38
N ILE A 60 -7.70 1.04 -0.63
CA ILE A 60 -8.54 2.22 -0.88
C ILE A 60 -8.53 3.15 0.33
N LEU A 61 -8.66 2.61 1.55
CA LEU A 61 -8.55 3.41 2.77
C LEU A 61 -7.18 4.08 2.89
N GLY A 62 -6.09 3.37 2.59
CA GLY A 62 -4.75 3.93 2.52
C GLY A 62 -4.64 5.10 1.53
N GLY A 63 -5.23 4.94 0.35
CA GLY A 63 -5.33 5.99 -0.66
C GLY A 63 -6.13 7.21 -0.19
N ILE A 64 -7.27 7.02 0.49
CA ILE A 64 -8.05 8.11 1.08
C ILE A 64 -7.24 8.86 2.14
N LEU A 65 -6.53 8.15 3.01
CA LEU A 65 -5.68 8.77 4.02
C LEU A 65 -4.52 9.55 3.40
N TRP A 66 -3.99 9.10 2.26
CA TRP A 66 -3.04 9.88 1.48
C TRP A 66 -3.64 11.19 0.98
N LEU A 67 -4.86 11.18 0.45
CA LEU A 67 -5.55 12.41 0.05
C LEU A 67 -5.74 13.38 1.22
N VAL A 68 -6.15 12.87 2.39
CA VAL A 68 -6.29 13.65 3.63
C VAL A 68 -4.95 14.24 4.06
N ALA A 69 -3.88 13.45 4.04
CA ALA A 69 -2.52 13.93 4.32
C ALA A 69 -2.11 15.02 3.32
N GLY A 70 -2.46 14.88 2.05
CA GLY A 70 -2.21 15.88 1.00
C GLY A 70 -2.81 17.24 1.32
N VAL A 71 -4.08 17.27 1.74
CA VAL A 71 -4.75 18.50 2.21
C VAL A 71 -3.98 19.11 3.38
N GLY A 72 -3.60 18.29 4.36
CA GLY A 72 -2.81 18.73 5.51
C GLY A 72 -1.44 19.31 5.11
N PHE A 73 -0.74 18.68 4.16
CA PHE A 73 0.55 19.13 3.66
C PHE A 73 0.45 20.47 2.92
N TYR A 74 -0.54 20.65 2.05
CA TYR A 74 -0.75 21.95 1.38
C TYR A 74 -1.11 23.05 2.38
N GLN A 75 -1.90 22.74 3.40
CA GLN A 75 -2.25 23.67 4.47
C GLN A 75 -1.18 23.81 5.57
N LYS A 76 -0.02 23.14 5.42
CA LYS A 76 1.10 23.16 6.38
C LYS A 76 0.69 22.76 7.81
N LYS A 77 -0.25 21.82 7.96
CA LYS A 77 -0.74 21.36 9.26
C LYS A 77 0.19 20.32 9.87
N ASP A 78 0.40 20.40 11.18
CA ASP A 78 1.32 19.52 11.91
C ASP A 78 0.90 18.04 11.90
N TRP A 79 -0.40 17.76 11.90
CA TRP A 79 -0.95 16.41 11.82
C TRP A 79 -0.73 15.72 10.46
N ALA A 80 -0.43 16.47 9.40
CA ALA A 80 -0.30 15.94 8.04
C ALA A 80 0.79 14.85 7.94
N HIS A 81 1.88 15.05 8.69
CA HIS A 81 2.96 14.09 8.73
C HIS A 81 2.51 12.75 9.32
N SER A 82 1.85 12.77 10.49
CA SER A 82 1.37 11.56 11.15
C SER A 82 0.34 10.82 10.30
N VAL A 83 -0.60 11.53 9.67
CA VAL A 83 -1.57 10.93 8.76
C VAL A 83 -0.89 10.32 7.54
N GLY A 84 0.12 10.98 6.97
CA GLY A 84 0.91 10.44 5.86
C GLY A 84 1.68 9.16 6.24
N VAL A 85 2.22 9.08 7.46
CA VAL A 85 2.87 7.87 7.97
C VAL A 85 1.87 6.72 8.11
N ILE A 86 0.67 7.00 8.64
CA ILE A 86 -0.39 5.98 8.74
C ILE A 86 -0.83 5.52 7.34
N ALA A 87 -1.05 6.47 6.42
CA ALA A 87 -1.46 6.18 5.05
C ALA A 87 -0.47 5.27 4.33
N VAL A 88 0.83 5.56 4.43
CA VAL A 88 1.86 4.76 3.76
C VAL A 88 1.97 3.36 4.37
N VAL A 89 1.86 3.21 5.69
CA VAL A 89 1.92 1.89 6.34
C VAL A 89 0.73 1.03 5.94
N ILE A 90 -0.48 1.58 6.00
CA ILE A 90 -1.71 0.88 5.58
C ILE A 90 -1.62 0.47 4.11
N THR A 91 -1.13 1.36 3.25
CA THR A 91 -0.99 1.08 1.81
C THR A 91 0.04 -0.02 1.55
N LEU A 92 1.20 0.02 2.22
CA LEU A 92 2.24 -1.02 2.10
C LEU A 92 1.71 -2.39 2.52
N PHE A 93 1.04 -2.46 3.66
CA PHE A 93 0.40 -3.68 4.13
C PHE A 93 -0.60 -4.23 3.12
N ALA A 94 -1.57 -3.41 2.70
CA ALA A 94 -2.63 -3.82 1.78
C ALA A 94 -2.14 -4.28 0.41
N THR A 95 -0.99 -3.77 -0.03
CA THR A 95 -0.49 -4.00 -1.40
C THR A 95 0.60 -5.05 -1.47
N MET A 96 1.20 -5.45 -0.34
CA MET A 96 2.16 -6.55 -0.29
C MET A 96 1.47 -7.92 -0.43
N TRP A 97 0.44 -8.15 0.38
CA TRP A 97 -0.18 -9.48 0.53
C TRP A 97 -0.81 -10.04 -0.75
N PRO A 98 -1.56 -9.27 -1.57
CA PRO A 98 -2.14 -9.80 -2.81
C PRO A 98 -1.11 -10.21 -3.86
N ASN A 99 0.13 -9.72 -3.78
CA ASN A 99 1.19 -10.15 -4.71
C ASN A 99 1.62 -11.60 -4.48
N ILE A 100 1.48 -12.13 -3.26
CA ILE A 100 1.89 -13.51 -2.94
C ILE A 100 1.06 -14.52 -3.74
N PRO A 101 -0.27 -14.61 -3.60
CA PRO A 101 -1.07 -15.57 -4.37
C PRO A 101 -1.02 -15.26 -5.88
N ALA A 102 -0.91 -13.99 -6.29
CA ALA A 102 -0.77 -13.64 -7.70
C ALA A 102 0.49 -14.25 -8.35
N MET A 103 1.60 -14.27 -7.63
CA MET A 103 2.87 -14.81 -8.11
C MET A 103 3.00 -16.32 -7.86
N GLU A 104 2.49 -16.82 -6.74
CA GLU A 104 2.52 -18.24 -6.38
C GLU A 104 1.73 -19.08 -7.40
N SER A 105 0.49 -18.66 -7.68
CA SER A 105 -0.35 -19.26 -8.73
C SER A 105 0.13 -18.99 -10.16
N LYS A 106 1.15 -18.13 -10.34
CA LYS A 106 1.63 -17.62 -11.64
C LYS A 106 0.56 -16.91 -12.49
N ALA A 107 -0.56 -16.51 -11.89
CA ALA A 107 -1.60 -15.75 -12.58
C ALA A 107 -1.09 -14.36 -13.03
N ALA A 108 -0.16 -13.76 -12.28
CA ALA A 108 0.50 -12.52 -12.66
C ALA A 108 1.90 -12.41 -12.04
N VAL A 109 2.93 -12.38 -12.90
CA VAL A 109 4.33 -12.18 -12.50
C VAL A 109 4.93 -11.05 -13.35
N PRO A 110 5.40 -9.93 -12.75
CA PRO A 110 5.37 -9.63 -11.32
C PRO A 110 3.95 -9.38 -10.80
N GLY A 111 3.77 -9.48 -9.48
CA GLY A 111 2.51 -9.18 -8.80
C GLY A 111 1.99 -7.76 -9.14
N PRO A 112 0.73 -7.58 -9.58
CA PRO A 112 0.23 -6.29 -10.06
C PRO A 112 0.23 -5.18 -9.01
N TRP A 113 0.03 -5.53 -7.73
CA TRP A 113 -0.03 -4.56 -6.63
C TRP A 113 1.33 -3.93 -6.33
N PHE A 114 2.43 -4.46 -6.89
CA PHE A 114 3.73 -3.81 -6.81
C PHE A 114 3.77 -2.42 -7.44
N LEU A 115 2.86 -2.11 -8.37
CA LEU A 115 2.67 -0.76 -8.93
C LEU A 115 2.29 0.28 -7.87
N ILE A 116 1.62 -0.15 -6.79
CA ILE A 116 1.24 0.71 -5.67
C ILE A 116 2.28 0.60 -4.56
N PHE A 117 2.75 -0.61 -4.27
CA PHE A 117 3.66 -0.91 -3.17
C PHE A 117 5.00 -0.16 -3.29
N PHE A 118 5.71 -0.27 -4.42
CA PHE A 118 7.06 0.28 -4.53
C PHE A 118 7.12 1.81 -4.42
N PRO A 119 6.21 2.59 -5.08
CA PRO A 119 6.16 4.03 -4.84
C PRO A 119 5.93 4.39 -3.38
N ASN A 120 5.04 3.67 -2.70
CA ASN A 120 4.79 3.87 -1.27
C ASN A 120 6.01 3.49 -0.41
N LEU A 121 6.75 2.46 -0.77
CA LEU A 121 7.94 2.02 -0.05
C LEU A 121 9.04 3.09 -0.09
N LEU A 122 9.25 3.71 -1.24
CA LEU A 122 10.19 4.82 -1.38
C LEU A 122 9.77 6.01 -0.51
N VAL A 123 8.48 6.35 -0.52
CA VAL A 123 7.95 7.47 0.25
C VAL A 123 7.93 7.18 1.75
N TYR A 124 7.78 5.93 2.18
CA TYR A 124 7.91 5.51 3.57
C TYR A 124 9.27 5.94 4.14
N PHE A 125 10.36 5.63 3.44
CA PHE A 125 11.69 6.03 3.89
C PHE A 125 11.86 7.55 3.88
N VAL A 126 11.28 8.27 2.93
CA VAL A 126 11.30 9.74 2.92
C VAL A 126 10.56 10.31 4.14
N LEU A 127 9.38 9.78 4.47
CA LEU A 127 8.61 10.23 5.63
C LEU A 127 9.34 9.94 6.95
N VAL A 128 9.70 8.68 7.20
CA VAL A 128 10.24 8.26 8.49
C VAL A 128 11.67 8.77 8.72
N ARG A 129 12.50 8.75 7.68
CA ARG A 129 13.92 9.14 7.81
C ARG A 129 14.15 10.62 7.59
N ASN A 130 13.66 11.19 6.49
CA ASN A 130 14.02 12.57 6.13
C ASN A 130 13.16 13.59 6.89
N ASN A 131 11.87 13.29 7.11
CA ASN A 131 10.98 14.19 7.84
C ASN A 131 10.91 13.87 9.34
N GLY A 132 10.93 12.58 9.72
CA GLY A 132 10.92 12.12 11.11
C GLY A 132 12.29 12.08 11.79
N LYS A 133 13.40 12.12 11.04
CA LYS A 133 14.78 11.96 11.55
C LYS A 133 15.03 10.67 12.33
N GLU A 134 14.24 9.63 12.08
CA GLU A 134 14.40 8.36 12.78
C GLU A 134 15.64 7.59 12.31
N SER A 135 16.18 6.75 13.19
CA SER A 135 17.31 5.88 12.85
C SER A 135 16.90 4.77 11.89
N TRP A 136 17.85 4.28 11.09
CA TRP A 136 17.63 3.16 10.16
C TRP A 136 17.04 1.92 10.85
N GLY A 137 17.51 1.59 12.05
CA GLY A 137 17.00 0.47 12.81
C GLY A 137 15.51 0.61 13.11
N LYS A 138 15.04 1.81 13.49
CA LYS A 138 13.61 2.07 13.74
C LYS A 138 12.79 2.10 12.45
N ALA A 139 13.33 2.63 11.36
CA ALA A 139 12.65 2.63 10.06
C ALA A 139 12.51 1.20 9.52
N LEU A 140 13.55 0.36 9.63
CA LEU A 140 13.47 -1.04 9.22
C LEU A 140 12.60 -1.86 10.17
N LEU A 141 12.66 -1.60 11.47
CA LEU A 141 11.76 -2.22 12.44
C LEU A 141 10.31 -1.84 12.15
N GLY A 142 10.02 -0.57 11.88
CA GLY A 142 8.67 -0.11 11.54
C GLY A 142 8.17 -0.68 10.21
N LEU A 143 9.05 -0.79 9.21
CA LEU A 143 8.74 -1.44 7.94
C LEU A 143 8.47 -2.94 8.13
N GLY A 144 9.35 -3.61 8.89
CA GLY A 144 9.24 -5.03 9.22
C GLY A 144 7.97 -5.31 10.01
N LEU A 145 7.70 -4.56 11.08
CA LEU A 145 6.47 -4.71 11.86
C LEU A 145 5.23 -4.33 11.04
N GLY A 146 5.28 -3.30 10.19
CA GLY A 146 4.11 -2.90 9.39
C GLY A 146 3.76 -3.88 8.26
N MET A 147 4.75 -4.54 7.65
CA MET A 147 4.53 -5.53 6.59
C MET A 147 4.43 -6.97 7.12
N ALA A 148 5.09 -7.28 8.23
CA ALA A 148 5.18 -8.61 8.80
C ALA A 148 4.34 -8.81 10.08
N PHE A 149 3.57 -7.81 10.55
CA PHE A 149 2.48 -8.11 11.50
C PHE A 149 1.35 -8.85 10.76
N ILE A 150 1.49 -10.18 10.72
CA ILE A 150 0.45 -11.19 10.96
C ILE A 150 1.12 -12.32 11.75
#